data_AF-A0A7J9QE66-F1
#
_entry.id   AF-A0A7J9QE66-F1
#
_cell.length_a   1.000
_cell.length_b   1.000
_cell.length_c   1.000
_cell.angle_alpha   90.00
_cell.angle_beta   90.00
_cell.angle_gamma   90.00
#
_symmetry.space_group_name_H-M   'P 1'
#
loop_
_entity.id
_entity.type
_entity.pdbx_description
1 polymer ?
#
loop_
_entity_poly.entity_id
_entity_poly.type
_entity_poly.pdbx_seq_one_letter_code
_entity_poly.pdbx_strand_id
1 'polypeptide(L)' 'EELKISLSTVYKTLSNLEDLALAEVDKYIISPEGKKIKQYRSRIGKVEITVDNLEPSLNLYPNTDNPKSSL' A
#
# COMPACT_ATOMS: atom_id res chain seq x y z
N GLU A 1 15.98 -5.43 -11.21
CA GLU A 1 16.45 -4.04 -11.12
C GLU A 1 16.23 -3.52 -9.72
N GLU A 2 17.17 -2.73 -9.21
CA GLU A 2 17.02 -2.05 -7.92
C GLU A 2 16.40 -0.68 -8.17
N LEU A 3 15.32 -0.36 -7.47
CA LEU A 3 14.67 0.95 -7.57
C LEU A 3 15.65 2.02 -7.08
N LYS A 4 15.85 3.10 -7.84
CA LYS A 4 16.70 4.25 -7.48
C LYS A 4 16.06 5.12 -6.38
N ILE A 5 15.56 4.50 -5.32
CA ILE A 5 14.85 5.14 -4.21
C ILE A 5 15.65 4.85 -2.94
N SER A 6 15.92 5.88 -2.14
CA SER A 6 16.61 5.68 -0.87
C SER A 6 15.75 4.87 0.09
N LEU A 7 16.40 4.02 0.90
CA LEU A 7 15.71 3.24 1.91
C LEU A 7 14.93 4.12 2.90
N SER A 8 15.45 5.30 3.24
CA SER A 8 14.76 6.29 4.07
C SER A 8 13.45 6.78 3.43
N THR A 9 13.42 6.96 2.12
CA THR A 9 12.21 7.36 1.38
C THR A 9 11.20 6.22 1.37
N VAL A 10 11.64 4.98 1.16
CA VAL A 10 10.76 3.80 1.22
C VAL A 10 10.09 3.71 2.58
N TYR A 11 10.84 3.82 3.68
CA TYR A 11 10.27 3.73 5.03
C TYR A 11 9.30 4.87 5.33
N LYS A 12 9.63 6.11 4.96
CA LYS A 12 8.72 7.26 5.13
C LYS A 12 7.42 7.08 4.35
N THR A 13 7.51 6.66 3.09
CA THR A 13 6.33 6.43 2.25
C THR A 13 5.46 5.30 2.80
N LEU A 14 6.05 4.17 3.20
CA LEU A 14 5.29 3.06 3.78
C LEU A 14 4.61 3.46 5.10
N SER A 15 5.28 4.21 5.97
CA SER A 15 4.69 4.75 7.21
C SER A 15 3.48 5.62 6.88
N ASN A 16 3.61 6.57 5.95
CA ASN A 16 2.51 7.44 5.57
C ASN A 16 1.31 6.66 4.99
N LEU A 17 1.56 5.59 4.21
CA LEU A 17 0.51 4.75 3.64
C LEU A 17 -0.17 3.87 4.71
N GLU A 18 0.57 3.37 5.71
CA GLU A 18 -0.02 2.71 6.88
C GLU A 18 -0.90 3.69 7.67
N ASP A 19 -0.43 4.91 7.92
CA ASP A 19 -1.15 5.94 8.69
C ASP A 19 -2.45 6.39 8.00
N LEU A 20 -2.43 6.49 6.66
CA LEU A 20 -3.63 6.76 5.85
C LEU A 20 -4.51 5.51 5.65
N ALA A 21 -4.13 4.37 6.23
CA ALA A 21 -4.79 3.09 6.08
C ALA A 21 -4.96 2.65 4.61
N LEU A 22 -4.03 3.05 3.74
CA LEU A 22 -4.01 2.71 2.31
C LEU A 22 -3.17 1.46 2.01
N ALA A 23 -2.26 1.12 2.92
CA ALA A 23 -1.48 -0.11 2.88
C ALA A 23 -1.48 -0.79 4.24
N GLU A 24 -1.28 -2.10 4.25
CA GLU A 24 -1.17 -2.91 5.47
C GLU A 24 -0.05 -3.94 5.34
N VAL A 25 0.42 -4.44 6.48
CA VAL A 25 1.33 -5.58 6.51
C VAL A 25 0.50 -6.84 6.28
N ASP A 26 0.69 -7.49 5.14
CA ASP A 26 0.01 -8.75 4.84
C ASP A 26 0.62 -9.89 5.67
N LYS A 27 1.95 -9.98 5.67
CA LYS A 27 2.70 -11.00 6.41
C LYS A 27 4.13 -10.60 6.71
N TYR A 28 4.76 -11.36 7.59
CA TYR A 28 6.19 -11.30 7.83
C TYR A 28 6.86 -12.51 7.17
N ILE A 29 7.97 -12.27 6.49
CA ILE A 29 8.83 -13.33 5.97
C ILE A 29 10.19 -13.24 6.65
N ILE A 30 10.82 -14.38 6.89
CA ILE A 30 12.19 -14.43 7.40
C ILE A 30 13.11 -14.70 6.21
N SER A 31 14.08 -13.82 5.99
CA SER A 31 15.07 -14.02 4.92
C SER A 31 16.00 -15.19 5.27
N PRO A 32 16.73 -15.75 4.29
CA PRO A 32 17.74 -16.78 4.55
C PRO A 32 18.82 -16.33 5.55
N GLU A 33 19.02 -15.02 5.69
CA GLU A 33 19.96 -14.39 6.64
C GLU A 33 19.35 -14.22 8.05
N GLY A 34 18.11 -14.67 8.28
CA GLY A 34 17.40 -14.54 9.55
C GLY A 34 16.72 -13.17 9.77
N LYS A 35 16.71 -12.27 8.79
CA LYS A 35 16.07 -10.95 8.92
C LYS A 35 14.57 -11.06 8.79
N LYS A 36 13.83 -10.45 9.71
CA LYS A 36 12.37 -10.33 9.63
C LYS A 36 11.99 -9.18 8.70
N ILE A 37 11.30 -9.50 7.61
CA ILE A 37 10.88 -8.55 6.57
C ILE A 37 9.36 -8.43 6.61
N LYS A 38 8.86 -7.20 6.66
CA LYS A 38 7.43 -6.90 6.46
C LYS A 38 7.10 -6.95 4.96
N GLN A 39 6.12 -7.77 4.59
CA GLN A 39 5.57 -7.76 3.24
C GLN A 39 4.27 -6.96 3.25
N TYR A 40 4.29 -5.86 2.52
CA TYR A 40 3.21 -4.89 2.44
C TYR A 40 2.26 -5.18 1.29
N ARG A 41 0.99 -4.79 1.46
CA ARG A 41 -0.03 -4.87 0.43
C ARG A 41 -0.88 -3.60 0.41
N SER A 42 -1.30 -3.17 -0.78
CA SER A 42 -2.27 -2.09 -0.96
C SER A 42 -3.66 -2.54 -0.52
N ARG A 43 -4.36 -1.71 0.26
CA ARG A 43 -5.79 -1.85 0.56
C ARG A 43 -6.67 -1.27 -0.54
N ILE A 44 -6.09 -0.52 -1.49
CA ILE A 44 -6.78 0.02 -2.67
C ILE A 44 -6.57 -0.94 -3.85
N GLY A 45 -7.66 -1.37 -4.49
CA GLY A 45 -7.66 -2.19 -5.71
C GLY A 45 -7.91 -1.37 -6.99
N LYS A 46 -8.74 -0.33 -6.88
CA LYS A 46 -9.02 0.60 -7.98
C LYS A 46 -9.08 2.03 -7.45
N VAL A 47 -8.57 2.96 -8.24
CA VAL A 47 -8.71 4.40 -8.03
C VAL A 47 -9.49 4.98 -9.20
N GLU A 48 -10.45 5.84 -8.91
CA GLU A 48 -11.19 6.60 -9.92
C GLU A 48 -11.14 8.08 -9.56
N ILE A 49 -10.62 8.87 -10.49
CA ILE A 49 -10.50 10.31 -10.36
C ILE A 49 -11.44 10.91 -11.39
N THR A 50 -12.46 11.64 -10.93
CA THR A 50 -13.42 12.32 -11.80
C THR A 50 -13.22 13.82 -11.66
N VAL A 51 -13.00 14.48 -12.79
CA VAL A 51 -12.83 15.93 -12.88
C VAL A 51 -13.94 16.48 -13.78
N ASP A 52 -15.19 16.32 -13.32
CA ASP A 52 -16.36 16.93 -13.95
C ASP A 52 -16.76 18.15 -13.11
N ASN A 53 -16.48 19.34 -13.63
CA ASN A 53 -16.73 20.68 -13.04
C ASN A 53 -15.69 21.14 -11.98
N LEU A 54 -16.05 22.12 -11.14
CA LEU A 54 -15.13 22.80 -10.21
C LEU A 54 -14.64 21.91 -9.06
N GLU A 55 -15.25 20.75 -8.81
CA GLU A 55 -14.89 19.87 -7.70
C GLU A 55 -14.39 18.51 -8.21
N PRO A 56 -13.08 18.24 -8.12
CA PRO A 56 -12.56 16.92 -8.42
C PRO A 56 -12.98 15.94 -7.31
N SER A 57 -13.36 14.72 -7.71
CA SER A 57 -13.66 13.63 -6.78
C SER A 57 -12.66 12.49 -6.92
N LEU A 58 -12.34 11.86 -5.80
CA LEU A 58 -11.46 10.71 -5.69
C LEU A 58 -12.21 9.57 -5.02
N ASN A 59 -12.46 8.50 -5.77
CA ASN A 59 -13.08 7.28 -5.26
C ASN A 59 -12.02 6.18 -5.15
N LEU A 60 -11.86 5.66 -3.94
CA LEU A 60 -10.97 4.54 -3.64
C LEU A 60 -11.81 3.29 -3.43
N TYR A 61 -11.54 2.26 -4.24
CA TYR A 61 -12.21 0.98 -4.13
C TYR A 61 -11.29 -0.03 -3.44
N PRO A 62 -11.81 -0.87 -2.53
CA PRO A 62 -11.01 -1.80 -1.77
C PRO A 62 -10.33 -2.84 -2.68
N ASN A 63 -9.17 -3.31 -2.24
CA ASN A 63 -8.48 -4.44 -2.86
C ASN A 63 -9.18 -5.75 -2.46
N THR A 64 -10.01 -6.27 -3.37
CA THR A 64 -10.78 -7.51 -3.16
C THR A 64 -10.00 -8.78 -3.46
N ASP A 65 -8.79 -8.69 -4.01
CA ASP A 65 -7.91 -9.85 -4.23
C ASP A 65 -7.32 -10.39 -2.92
N ASN A 66 -7.82 -9.91 -1.77
CA ASN A 66 -7.38 -10.28 -0.44
C ASN A 66 -8.50 -11.06 0.27
N PRO A 67 -8.28 -12.32 0.66
CA PRO A 67 -9.26 -13.10 1.42
C PRO A 67 -9.57 -12.52 2.81
N LYS A 68 -8.75 -11.58 3.34
CA LYS A 68 -9.05 -10.84 4.58
C LYS A 68 -9.93 -9.61 4.36
N SER A 69 -10.14 -9.15 3.12
CA SER A 69 -11.01 -8.00 2.81
C SER A 69 -12.50 -8.35 2.85
N SER A 70 -12.84 -9.64 2.91
CA SER A 70 -14.20 -10.18 2.92
C SER A 70 -14.71 -10.54 4.33
N LEU A 71 -14.05 -10.05 5.38
CA LEU A 71 -14.46 -10.22 6.79
C LEU A 71 -15.04 -8.93 7.36
#